data_AF-A0A954P682-F1
#
_entry.id   AF-A0A954P682-F1
#
_cell.length_a   1.000
_cell.length_b   1.000
_cell.length_c   1.000
_cell.angle_alpha   90.00
_cell.angle_beta   90.00
_cell.angle_gamma   90.00
#
_symmetry.space_group_name_H-M   'P 1'
#
loop_
_entity.id
_entity.type
_entity.pdbx_description
1 polymer ?
#
loop_
_entity_poly.entity_id
_entity_poly.type
_entity_poly.pdbx_seq_one_letter_code
_entity_poly.pdbx_strand_id
1 'polypeptide(L)'
;MGLITGMDEAGYGPNLGPLVVAVTVWEVPGDPHDADLWEAFAPAVCRQAEPASGRVHIADSKEVHQASKGLSALERSAQAVLALAGTP
;
A
#
# COMPACT_ATOMS: atom_id res chain seq x y z
N MET A 1 -2.09 -22.77 7.71
CA MET A 1 -1.02 -21.80 7.46
C MET A 1 -0.97 -21.64 5.97
N GLY A 2 -1.40 -20.47 5.51
CA GLY A 2 -1.50 -20.12 4.09
C GLY A 2 -0.45 -19.07 3.74
N LEU A 3 -0.16 -18.95 2.45
CA LEU A 3 0.65 -17.85 1.91
C LEU A 3 -0.20 -17.04 0.95
N ILE A 4 -0.20 -15.72 1.12
CA ILE A 4 -0.74 -14.76 0.15
C ILE A 4 0.42 -14.04 -0.50
N THR A 5 0.44 -13.99 -1.83
CA THR A 5 1.46 -13.26 -2.60
C THR A 5 0.79 -12.12 -3.36
N GLY A 6 1.23 -10.89 -3.10
CA GLY A 6 0.81 -9.70 -3.85
C GLY A 6 1.95 -9.23 -4.75
N MET A 7 1.63 -8.85 -5.99
CA MET A 7 2.58 -8.25 -6.94
C MET A 7 1.99 -6.99 -7.55
N ASP A 8 2.84 -6.00 -7.80
CA ASP A 8 2.45 -4.75 -8.45
C ASP A 8 3.67 -4.07 -9.10
N GLU A 9 3.41 -3.10 -9.97
CA GLU A 9 4.43 -2.31 -10.65
C GLU A 9 4.15 -0.79 -10.63
N ALA A 10 5.22 -0.01 -10.70
CA ALA A 10 5.16 1.44 -10.85
C ALA A 10 6.18 1.91 -11.90
N GLY A 11 5.77 2.87 -12.73
CA GLY A 11 6.64 3.44 -13.77
C GLY A 11 6.51 2.79 -15.15
N TYR A 12 5.41 2.08 -15.44
CA TYR A 12 5.20 1.44 -16.74
C TYR A 12 4.91 2.42 -17.89
N GLY A 13 4.30 3.59 -17.59
CA GLY A 13 3.88 4.56 -18.60
C GLY A 13 4.94 5.56 -19.10
N PRO A 14 5.80 6.14 -18.24
CA PRO A 14 6.79 7.13 -18.66
C PRO A 14 7.89 6.57 -19.59
N ASN A 15 8.42 7.40 -20.50
CA ASN A 15 9.53 7.03 -21.38
C ASN A 15 10.90 6.97 -20.67
N LEU A 16 11.02 7.62 -19.51
CA LEU A 16 12.26 7.77 -18.75
C LEU A 16 11.97 7.54 -17.27
N GLY A 17 12.97 7.01 -16.55
CA GLY A 17 12.86 6.63 -15.15
C GLY A 17 12.85 5.11 -14.95
N PRO A 18 12.94 4.62 -13.71
CA PRO A 18 12.94 3.20 -13.44
C PRO A 18 11.51 2.62 -13.50
N LEU A 19 11.40 1.42 -14.06
CA LEU A 19 10.29 0.51 -13.77
C LEU A 19 10.62 -0.21 -12.47
N VAL A 20 9.73 -0.11 -11.49
CA VAL A 20 9.81 -0.85 -10.23
C VAL A 20 8.73 -1.92 -10.23
N VAL A 21 9.12 -3.16 -10.00
CA VAL A 21 8.20 -4.29 -9.78
C VAL A 21 8.46 -4.83 -8.39
N ALA A 22 7.40 -5.00 -7.60
CA ALA A 22 7.49 -5.48 -6.23
C ALA A 22 6.65 -6.74 -6.04
N VAL A 23 7.13 -7.65 -5.20
CA VAL A 23 6.40 -8.82 -4.73
C VAL A 23 6.47 -8.85 -3.21
N THR A 24 5.34 -9.05 -2.57
CA THR A 24 5.23 -9.25 -1.11
C THR A 24 4.60 -10.61 -0.83
N VAL A 25 5.10 -11.30 0.19
CA VAL A 25 4.60 -12.61 0.61
C VAL A 25 4.22 -12.51 2.08
N TRP A 26 3.02 -12.96 2.40
CA TRP A 26 2.42 -12.88 3.73
C TRP A 26 2.03 -14.26 4.19
N GLU A 27 2.51 -14.64 5.37
CA GLU A 27 2.00 -15.82 6.08
C GLU A 27 0.70 -15.45 6.79
N VAL A 28 -0.34 -16.25 6.57
CA VAL A 28 -1.66 -16.04 7.17
C VAL A 28 -2.13 -17.29 7.94
N PRO A 29 -2.87 -17.09 9.04
CA PRO A 29 -3.47 -18.21 9.78
C PRO A 29 -4.55 -18.88 8.92
N GLY A 30 -4.73 -20.20 9.08
CA GLY A 30 -5.80 -20.93 8.40
C GLY A 30 -5.57 -21.13 6.89
N ASP A 31 -6.68 -21.10 6.14
CA ASP A 31 -6.76 -21.16 4.68
C ASP A 31 -6.60 -19.73 4.10
N PRO A 32 -5.69 -19.51 3.13
CA PRO A 32 -5.48 -18.18 2.55
C PRO A 32 -6.71 -17.60 1.82
N HIS A 33 -7.68 -18.43 1.41
CA HIS A 33 -8.92 -17.96 0.78
C HIS A 33 -9.87 -17.27 1.78
N ASP A 34 -9.74 -17.58 3.07
CA ASP A 34 -10.57 -17.01 4.13
C ASP A 34 -9.94 -15.75 4.76
N ALA A 35 -8.71 -15.40 4.37
CA ALA A 35 -7.98 -14.28 4.94
C ALA A 35 -8.38 -12.94 4.29
N ASP A 36 -8.96 -12.03 5.07
CA ASP A 36 -9.15 -10.63 4.66
C ASP A 36 -8.07 -9.72 5.27
N LEU A 37 -7.13 -9.29 4.43
CA LEU A 37 -6.06 -8.38 4.85
C LEU A 37 -6.59 -7.00 5.25
N TRP A 38 -7.73 -6.57 4.70
CA TRP A 38 -8.32 -5.27 5.08
C TRP A 38 -8.91 -5.30 6.47
N GLU A 39 -9.55 -6.40 6.85
CA GLU A 39 -10.00 -6.60 8.23
C GLU A 39 -8.80 -6.69 9.18
N ALA A 40 -7.80 -7.48 8.83
CA ALA A 40 -6.60 -7.66 9.64
C ALA A 40 -5.84 -6.34 9.90
N PHE A 41 -5.78 -5.45 8.90
CA PHE A 41 -5.09 -4.17 8.99
C PHE A 41 -5.99 -2.97 9.30
N ALA A 42 -7.31 -3.15 9.51
CA ALA A 42 -8.27 -2.06 9.73
C ALA A 42 -7.86 -1.04 10.83
N PRO A 43 -7.16 -1.42 11.92
CA PRO A 43 -6.67 -0.45 12.90
C PRO A 43 -5.56 0.48 12.39
N ALA A 44 -4.80 0.06 11.37
CA ALA A 44 -3.63 0.76 10.88
C ALA A 44 -3.83 1.41 9.50
N VAL A 45 -4.71 0.85 8.66
CA VAL A 45 -4.93 1.32 7.28
C VAL A 45 -6.38 1.69 7.02
N CYS A 46 -6.59 2.57 6.05
CA CYS A 46 -7.93 2.92 5.56
C CYS A 46 -7.93 2.97 4.02
N ARG A 47 -9.05 2.58 3.40
CA ARG A 47 -9.25 2.67 1.94
C ARG A 47 -9.64 4.07 1.47
N GLN A 48 -10.31 4.82 2.34
CA GLN A 48 -10.75 6.18 2.06
C GLN A 48 -9.89 7.16 2.86
N ALA A 49 -9.62 8.32 2.28
CA ALA A 49 -8.89 9.37 2.98
C ALA A 49 -9.71 9.86 4.17
N GLU A 50 -9.23 9.55 5.38
CA GLU A 50 -9.86 9.95 6.63
C GLU A 50 -8.96 10.94 7.39
N PRO A 51 -9.25 12.25 7.31
CA PRO A 51 -8.48 13.26 8.01
C PRO A 51 -8.43 12.95 9.51
N ALA A 52 -7.24 13.14 10.12
CA ALA A 52 -7.01 12.99 11.55
C ALA A 52 -7.21 11.58 12.15
N SER A 53 -7.42 10.53 11.34
CA SER A 53 -7.57 9.15 11.85
C SER A 53 -6.24 8.53 12.33
N GLY A 54 -5.10 9.09 11.91
CA GLY A 54 -3.77 8.50 12.16
C GLY A 54 -3.49 7.23 11.35
N ARG A 55 -4.46 6.71 10.61
CA ARG A 55 -4.33 5.53 9.75
C ARG A 55 -3.68 5.88 8.42
N VAL A 56 -2.96 4.92 7.86
CA VAL A 56 -2.30 5.05 6.55
C VAL A 56 -3.32 4.83 5.45
N HIS A 57 -3.48 5.79 4.56
CA HIS A 57 -4.36 5.65 3.39
C HIS A 57 -3.68 4.76 2.36
N ILE A 58 -4.22 3.55 2.17
CA ILE A 58 -3.79 2.59 1.14
C ILE A 58 -5.00 2.30 0.27
N ALA A 59 -4.89 2.60 -1.02
CA ALA A 59 -5.92 2.34 -2.01
C ALA A 59 -5.29 2.31 -3.41
N ASP A 60 -6.11 2.18 -4.46
CA ASP A 60 -5.65 2.27 -5.84
C ASP A 60 -4.88 3.58 -6.08
N SER A 61 -3.79 3.52 -6.84
CA SER A 61 -2.93 4.68 -7.08
C SER A 61 -3.69 5.87 -7.67
N LYS A 62 -4.76 5.67 -8.44
CA LYS A 62 -5.59 6.74 -9.02
C LYS A 62 -6.59 7.32 -8.00
N GLU A 63 -6.91 6.56 -6.95
CA GLU A 63 -7.73 7.03 -5.84
C GLU A 63 -6.90 7.82 -4.82
N VAL A 64 -5.67 7.36 -4.54
CA VAL A 64 -4.74 8.02 -3.61
C VAL A 64 -4.08 9.24 -4.26
N HIS A 65 -3.67 9.13 -5.53
CA HIS A 65 -3.03 10.20 -6.27
C HIS A 65 -4.01 10.88 -7.23
N GLN A 66 -4.49 12.05 -6.80
CA GLN A 66 -5.22 12.98 -7.66
C GLN A 66 -4.26 14.11 -8.02
N ALA A 67 -3.85 14.21 -9.28
CA ALA A 67 -2.88 15.21 -9.75
C ALA A 67 -3.26 16.65 -9.37
N SER A 68 -4.56 16.94 -9.23
CA SER A 68 -5.10 18.22 -8.79
C SER A 68 -4.93 18.53 -7.30
N LYS A 69 -4.67 17.51 -6.46
CA LYS A 69 -4.52 17.62 -5.00
C LYS A 69 -3.06 17.51 -4.52
N GLY A 70 -2.12 17.30 -5.44
CA GLY A 70 -0.69 17.17 -5.15
C GLY A 70 -0.30 15.81 -4.59
N LEU A 71 0.98 15.67 -4.22
CA LEU A 71 1.60 14.39 -3.82
C LEU A 71 1.49 14.10 -2.32
N SER A 72 1.09 15.05 -1.49
CA SER A 72 1.24 14.94 -0.03
C SER A 72 0.50 13.76 0.60
N ALA A 73 -0.62 13.32 0.02
CA ALA A 73 -1.32 12.12 0.50
C ALA A 73 -0.53 10.84 0.19
N LEU A 74 -0.01 10.74 -1.03
CA LEU A 74 0.81 9.62 -1.48
C LEU A 74 2.16 9.57 -0.73
N GLU A 75 2.83 10.72 -0.59
CA GLU A 75 4.10 10.85 0.13
C GLU A 75 3.97 10.39 1.58
N ARG A 76 2.88 10.78 2.27
CA ARG A 76 2.64 10.39 3.65
C ARG A 76 2.55 8.87 3.79
N SER A 77 1.76 8.21 2.95
CA SER A 77 1.61 6.76 3.01
C SER A 77 2.91 6.04 2.67
N ALA A 78 3.61 6.47 1.62
CA ALA A 78 4.90 5.89 1.23
C ALA A 78 5.96 6.04 2.33
N GLN A 79 6.09 7.22 2.93
CA GLN A 79 7.06 7.47 4.00
C GLN A 79 6.73 6.70 5.28
N ALA A 80 5.45 6.59 5.65
CA ALA A 80 5.03 5.83 6.82
C ALA A 80 5.43 4.35 6.68
N VAL A 81 5.19 3.75 5.51
CA VAL A 81 5.59 2.36 5.23
C VAL A 81 7.12 2.23 5.17
N LEU A 82 7.82 3.16 4.53
CA LEU A 82 9.28 3.13 4.43
C LEU A 82 9.98 3.23 5.80
N ALA A 83 9.44 4.06 6.70
CA ALA A 83 9.96 4.20 8.06
C ALA A 83 9.84 2.88 8.86
N LEU A 84 8.79 2.10 8.62
CA LEU A 84 8.60 0.79 9.24
C LEU A 84 9.47 -0.31 8.61
N ALA A 85 9.80 -0.18 7.32
CA ALA A 85 10.64 -1.15 6.61
C ALA A 85 12.09 -1.17 7.10
N GLY A 86 12.47 -0.28 8.03
CA GLY A 86 13.83 -0.24 8.58
C GLY A 86 14.84 -0.03 7.46
N THR A 87 14.72 1.09 6.73
CA THR A 87 15.84 1.52 5.91
C THR A 87 17.04 1.73 6.86
N PRO A 88 18.24 1.22 6.53
CA PRO A 88 19.42 1.42 7.38
C PRO A 88 19.73 2.89 7.62
#